data_AF-A0A2N9VT23-F1
#
_entry.id   AF-A0A2N9VT23-F1
#
_cell.length_a   1.000
_cell.length_b   1.000
_cell.length_c   1.000
_cell.angle_alpha   90.00
_cell.angle_beta   90.00
_cell.angle_gamma   90.00
#
_symmetry.space_group_name_H-M   'P 1'
#
loop_
_entity.id
_entity.type
_entity.pdbx_description
1 polymer ?
#
loop_
_entity_poly.entity_id
_entity_poly.type
_entity_poly.pdbx_seq_one_letter_code
_entity_poly.pdbx_strand_id
1 'polypeptide(L)'
;MLDPLERKALKRGRRFHRLRPEARHRLRITLKKLRCSAEFFLPLYANQASTRKYLKQLSRLQDALGKANDIRTTRTLLSDVREHVDSPGVHRAIGAVIGWQGHIEPAGARRLNNSWRKFRRTAPFWPC
;
A
#
# COMPACT_ATOMS: atom_id res chain seq x y z
N MET A 1 -20.27 -8.81 4.39
CA MET A 1 -19.34 -8.56 3.26
C MET A 1 -18.00 -7.93 3.68
N LEU A 2 -17.99 -6.93 4.57
CA LEU A 2 -16.76 -6.27 5.05
C LEU A 2 -15.90 -7.20 5.90
N ASP A 3 -16.55 -7.95 6.79
CA ASP A 3 -15.90 -8.80 7.78
C ASP A 3 -14.98 -9.90 7.19
N PRO A 4 -15.41 -10.67 6.15
CA PRO A 4 -14.52 -11.62 5.48
C PRO A 4 -13.33 -10.95 4.77
N LEU A 5 -13.52 -9.75 4.20
CA LEU A 5 -12.46 -9.01 3.51
C LEU A 5 -11.40 -8.50 4.50
N GLU A 6 -11.83 -7.99 5.65
CA GLU A 6 -10.93 -7.57 6.71
C GLU A 6 -10.15 -8.75 7.28
N ARG A 7 -10.83 -9.85 7.66
CA ARG A 7 -10.16 -11.07 8.14
C ARG A 7 -9.13 -11.58 7.13
N LYS A 8 -9.45 -11.55 5.83
CA LYS A 8 -8.52 -11.91 4.75
C LYS A 8 -7.33 -10.96 4.67
N ALA A 9 -7.54 -9.66 4.82
CA ALA A 9 -6.46 -8.66 4.85
C ALA A 9 -5.54 -8.88 6.07
N LEU A 10 -6.11 -9.05 7.26
CA LEU A 10 -5.37 -9.32 8.50
C LEU A 10 -4.56 -10.62 8.40
N LYS A 11 -5.14 -11.69 7.83
CA LYS A 11 -4.44 -12.96 7.58
C LYS A 11 -3.25 -12.77 6.65
N ARG A 12 -3.43 -12.06 5.52
CA ARG A 12 -2.35 -11.77 4.55
C ARG A 12 -1.24 -10.91 5.17
N GLY A 13 -1.57 -10.04 6.12
CA GLY A 13 -0.60 -9.15 6.79
C GLY A 13 -0.06 -9.65 8.14
N ARG A 14 -0.35 -10.88 8.59
CA ARG A 14 0.05 -11.38 9.93
C ARG A 14 1.54 -11.21 10.24
N ARG A 15 2.41 -11.37 9.24
CA ARG A 15 3.87 -11.17 9.33
C ARG A 15 4.35 -10.04 8.41
N PHE A 16 3.64 -8.91 8.43
CA PHE A 16 3.80 -7.80 7.47
C PHE A 16 5.26 -7.38 7.21
N HIS A 17 6.08 -7.25 8.26
CA HIS A 17 7.48 -6.85 8.14
C HIS A 17 8.33 -7.82 7.29
N ARG A 18 7.95 -9.10 7.21
CA ARG A 18 8.63 -10.14 6.41
C ARG A 18 8.00 -10.38 5.05
N LEU A 19 6.94 -9.65 4.69
CA LEU A 19 6.26 -9.88 3.41
C LEU A 19 7.14 -9.43 2.25
N ARG A 20 7.32 -10.36 1.30
CA ARG A 20 7.89 -10.08 -0.02
C ARG A 20 6.94 -9.16 -0.84
N PRO A 21 7.46 -8.44 -1.85
CA PRO A 21 6.67 -7.51 -2.67
C PRO A 21 5.38 -8.11 -3.24
N GLU A 22 5.40 -9.36 -3.69
CA GLU A 22 4.24 -10.07 -4.29
C GLU A 22 3.12 -10.25 -3.24
N ALA A 23 3.50 -10.62 -2.01
CA ALA A 23 2.55 -10.78 -0.93
C ALA A 23 1.96 -9.43 -0.48
N ARG A 24 2.78 -8.36 -0.46
CA ARG A 24 2.31 -6.99 -0.23
C ARG A 24 1.34 -6.53 -1.32
N HIS A 25 1.59 -6.89 -2.58
CA HIS A 25 0.71 -6.60 -3.70
C HIS A 25 -0.66 -7.30 -3.56
N ARG A 26 -0.66 -8.61 -3.24
CA ARG A 26 -1.90 -9.36 -2.96
C ARG A 26 -2.69 -8.76 -1.80
N LEU A 27 -2.02 -8.30 -0.74
CA LEU A 27 -2.65 -7.59 0.37
C LEU A 27 -3.26 -6.25 -0.09
N ARG A 28 -2.54 -5.45 -0.90
CA ARG A 28 -3.06 -4.19 -1.46
C ARG A 28 -4.35 -4.40 -2.25
N ILE A 29 -4.43 -5.45 -3.06
CA ILE A 29 -5.67 -5.80 -3.80
C ILE A 29 -6.82 -6.03 -2.82
N THR A 30 -6.62 -6.81 -1.75
CA THR A 30 -7.66 -7.05 -0.73
C THR A 30 -8.08 -5.77 -0.03
N LEU A 31 -7.12 -4.91 0.34
CA LEU A 31 -7.41 -3.64 0.99
C LEU A 31 -8.15 -2.66 0.06
N LYS A 32 -7.87 -2.67 -1.25
CA LYS A 32 -8.64 -1.91 -2.25
C LYS A 32 -10.08 -2.40 -2.32
N LYS A 33 -10.30 -3.72 -2.33
CA LYS A 33 -11.65 -4.29 -2.27
C LYS A 33 -12.37 -3.90 -0.97
N LEU A 34 -11.68 -4.01 0.16
CA LEU A 34 -12.21 -3.60 1.47
C LEU A 34 -12.60 -2.13 1.49
N ARG A 35 -11.76 -1.23 0.95
CA ARG A 35 -12.05 0.20 0.87
C ARG A 35 -13.31 0.47 0.03
N CYS A 36 -13.38 -0.10 -1.17
CA CYS A 36 -14.52 0.07 -2.06
C CYS A 36 -15.82 -0.43 -1.38
N SER A 37 -15.78 -1.61 -0.76
CA SER A 37 -16.92 -2.10 0.00
C SER A 37 -17.26 -1.19 1.20
N ALA A 38 -16.27 -0.67 1.93
CA ALA A 38 -16.50 0.21 3.06
C ALA A 38 -17.11 1.56 2.62
N GLU A 39 -16.69 2.08 1.46
CA GLU A 39 -17.24 3.29 0.85
C GLU A 39 -18.70 3.06 0.39
N PHE A 40 -19.03 1.88 -0.12
CA PHE A 40 -20.42 1.54 -0.45
C PHE A 40 -21.35 1.58 0.77
N PHE A 41 -20.87 1.09 1.92
CA PHE A 41 -21.65 1.08 3.16
C PHE A 41 -21.52 2.38 3.99
N LEU A 42 -20.74 3.37 3.55
CA LEU A 42 -20.54 4.64 4.26
C LEU A 42 -21.84 5.30 4.72
N PRO A 43 -22.90 5.41 3.89
CA PRO A 43 -24.14 6.06 4.29
C PRO A 43 -24.80 5.43 5.52
N LEU A 44 -24.61 4.13 5.77
CA LEU A 44 -25.17 3.43 6.93
C LEU A 44 -24.44 3.77 8.24
N TYR A 45 -23.22 4.30 8.16
CA TYR A 45 -22.33 4.53 9.31
C TYR A 45 -21.71 5.95 9.32
N ALA A 46 -22.25 6.87 8.53
CA ALA A 46 -21.65 8.16 8.19
C ALA A 46 -21.38 9.08 9.40
N ASN A 47 -22.16 8.91 10.48
CA ASN A 47 -22.10 9.77 11.67
C ASN A 47 -21.15 9.27 12.77
N GLN A 48 -20.52 8.11 12.60
CA GLN A 48 -19.68 7.53 13.64
C GLN A 48 -18.20 7.97 13.52
N ALA A 49 -17.60 8.39 14.63
CA ALA A 49 -16.18 8.74 14.68
C ALA A 49 -15.27 7.53 14.35
N SER A 50 -15.73 6.31 14.66
CA SER A 50 -15.10 5.03 14.31
C SER A 50 -14.92 4.88 12.79
N THR A 51 -15.95 5.19 12.01
CA THR A 51 -15.93 5.13 10.53
C THR A 51 -14.82 6.02 9.95
N ARG A 52 -14.78 7.29 10.36
CA ARG A 52 -13.75 8.25 9.91
C ARG A 52 -12.35 7.78 10.30
N LYS A 53 -12.18 7.28 11.53
CA LYS A 53 -10.90 6.77 12.03
C LYS A 53 -10.42 5.56 11.22
N TYR A 54 -11.31 4.61 10.95
CA TYR A 54 -11.01 3.39 10.18
C TYR A 54 -10.58 3.72 8.76
N LEU A 55 -11.40 4.49 8.02
CA LEU A 55 -11.10 4.88 6.64
C LEU A 55 -9.81 5.69 6.52
N LYS A 56 -9.51 6.55 7.51
CA LYS A 56 -8.25 7.28 7.56
C LYS A 56 -7.04 6.35 7.69
N GLN A 57 -7.10 5.32 8.53
CA GLN A 57 -5.99 4.36 8.64
C GLN A 57 -5.88 3.45 7.41
N LEU A 58 -7.02 3.02 6.86
CA LEU A 58 -7.07 2.24 5.62
C LEU A 58 -6.43 3.01 4.46
N SER A 59 -6.79 4.29 4.27
CA SER A 59 -6.21 5.15 3.24
C SER A 59 -4.70 5.30 3.43
N ARG A 60 -4.23 5.62 4.64
CA ARG A 60 -2.80 5.76 4.93
C ARG A 60 -1.99 4.49 4.65
N LEU A 61 -2.59 3.33 4.91
CA LEU A 61 -1.97 2.05 4.57
C LEU A 61 -1.93 1.83 3.06
N GLN A 62 -3.02 2.12 2.36
CA GLN A 62 -3.07 2.03 0.90
C GLN A 62 -2.08 2.97 0.22
N ASP A 63 -1.92 4.20 0.70
CA ASP A 63 -0.97 5.17 0.14
C ASP A 63 0.49 4.70 0.32
N ALA A 64 0.79 4.11 1.48
CA ALA A 64 2.12 3.57 1.73
C ALA A 64 2.41 2.32 0.88
N LEU A 65 1.43 1.42 0.71
CA LEU A 65 1.52 0.29 -0.23
C LEU A 65 1.57 0.75 -1.68
N GLY A 66 0.93 1.90 -1.97
CA GLY A 66 1.05 2.77 -3.14
C GLY A 66 2.50 2.94 -3.54
N LYS A 67 3.16 3.78 -2.77
CA LYS A 67 4.55 4.21 -2.97
C LYS A 67 5.54 3.05 -3.03
N ALA A 68 5.36 2.03 -2.20
CA ALA A 68 6.23 0.86 -2.22
C ALA A 68 6.09 0.03 -3.52
N ASN A 69 4.89 -0.03 -4.10
CA ASN A 69 4.69 -0.66 -5.40
C ASN A 69 5.26 0.20 -6.52
N ASP A 70 5.09 1.52 -6.45
CA ASP A 70 5.54 2.44 -7.49
C ASP A 70 7.06 2.37 -7.66
N ILE A 71 7.83 2.28 -6.57
CA ILE A 71 9.29 2.05 -6.62
C ILE A 71 9.63 0.79 -7.44
N ARG A 72 8.91 -0.31 -7.21
CA ARG A 72 9.11 -1.56 -7.97
C ARG A 72 8.75 -1.38 -9.44
N THR A 73 7.58 -0.81 -9.73
CA THR A 73 7.10 -0.61 -11.10
C THR A 73 8.04 0.32 -11.87
N THR A 74 8.51 1.40 -11.25
CA THR A 74 9.52 2.29 -11.86
C THR A 74 10.80 1.53 -12.18
N ARG A 75 11.32 0.67 -11.30
CA ARG A 75 12.52 -0.13 -11.61
C ARG A 75 12.33 -1.05 -12.82
N THR A 76 11.16 -1.67 -12.96
CA THR A 76 10.84 -2.47 -14.16
C THR A 76 10.80 -1.60 -15.41
N LEU A 77 10.04 -0.50 -15.40
CA LEU A 77 9.94 0.41 -16.55
C LEU A 77 11.29 1.00 -16.96
N LEU A 78 12.14 1.39 -16.01
CA LEU A 78 13.48 1.90 -16.32
C LEU A 78 14.40 0.82 -16.89
N SER A 79 14.20 -0.45 -16.52
CA SER A 79 14.95 -1.57 -17.12
C SER A 79 14.53 -1.76 -18.57
N ASP A 80 13.22 -1.76 -18.85
CA ASP A 80 12.70 -1.86 -20.22
C ASP A 80 13.18 -0.67 -21.09
N VAL A 81 13.18 0.55 -20.55
CA VAL A 81 13.71 1.74 -21.26
C VAL A 81 15.19 1.58 -21.58
N ARG A 82 16.00 1.06 -20.64
CA ARG A 82 17.44 0.84 -20.86
C ARG A 82 17.70 -0.17 -21.97
N GLU A 83 16.83 -1.16 -22.14
CA GLU A 83 16.97 -2.18 -23.20
C GLU A 83 16.68 -1.64 -24.60
N HIS A 84 15.84 -0.60 -24.70
CA HIS A 84 15.38 -0.08 -25.99
C HIS A 84 16.01 1.27 -26.38
N VAL A 85 16.64 1.97 -25.44
CA VAL A 85 17.20 3.31 -25.66
C VAL A 85 18.64 3.38 -25.15
N ASP A 86 19.59 3.31 -26.08
CA ASP A 86 21.01 3.47 -25.77
C ASP A 86 21.43 4.94 -25.91
N SER A 87 21.41 5.65 -24.77
CA SER A 87 21.84 7.05 -24.69
C SER A 87 22.50 7.36 -23.34
N PRO A 88 23.68 8.01 -23.32
CA PRO A 88 24.32 8.45 -22.09
C PRO A 88 23.45 9.39 -21.23
N GLY A 89 22.55 10.17 -21.86
CA GLY A 89 21.59 11.00 -21.14
C GLY A 89 20.55 10.16 -20.38
N VAL A 90 20.02 9.13 -21.04
CA VAL A 90 19.03 8.21 -20.46
C VAL A 90 19.63 7.38 -19.34
N HIS A 91 20.85 6.86 -19.51
CA HIS A 91 21.55 6.11 -18.46
C HIS A 91 21.77 6.95 -17.20
N ARG A 92 22.17 8.23 -17.36
CA ARG A 92 22.30 9.16 -16.23
C ARG A 92 20.97 9.42 -15.53
N ALA A 93 19.88 9.62 -16.28
CA ALA A 93 18.55 9.83 -15.72
C ALA A 93 18.04 8.61 -14.94
N ILE A 94 18.21 7.40 -15.51
CA ILE A 94 17.87 6.13 -14.83
C ILE A 94 18.65 6.01 -13.52
N GLY A 95 19.97 6.25 -13.55
CA GLY A 95 20.82 6.23 -12.36
C GLY A 95 20.35 7.21 -11.29
N ALA A 96 20.00 8.43 -11.67
CA ALA A 96 19.49 9.44 -10.74
C ALA A 96 18.18 9.01 -10.07
N VAL A 97 17.23 8.44 -10.83
CA VAL A 97 15.96 7.94 -10.27
C VAL A 97 16.19 6.76 -9.33
N ILE A 98 17.04 5.78 -9.71
CA ILE A 98 17.37 4.63 -8.86
C ILE A 98 18.04 5.09 -7.56
N GLY A 99 18.98 6.03 -7.65
CA GLY A 99 19.68 6.60 -6.50
C GLY A 99 18.72 7.33 -5.55
N TRP A 100 17.85 8.19 -6.08
CA TRP A 100 16.83 8.88 -5.30
C TRP A 100 15.86 7.90 -4.61
N GLN A 101 15.41 6.86 -5.34
CA GLN A 101 14.55 5.82 -4.78
C GLN A 101 15.23 5.05 -3.66
N GLY A 102 16.51 4.70 -3.82
CA GLY A 102 17.31 4.05 -2.79
C GLY A 102 17.41 4.88 -1.51
N HIS A 103 17.54 6.20 -1.63
CA HIS A 103 17.58 7.11 -0.48
C HIS A 103 16.24 7.19 0.28
N ILE A 104 15.10 7.21 -0.42
CA ILE A 104 13.78 7.35 0.23
C ILE A 104 13.20 6.01 0.73
N GLU A 105 13.67 4.87 0.20
CA GLU A 105 13.13 3.53 0.50
C GLU A 105 13.12 3.18 1.99
N PRO A 106 14.17 3.46 2.80
CA PRO A 106 14.15 3.17 4.24
C PRO A 106 13.07 3.95 5.01
N ALA A 107 12.89 5.24 4.69
CA ALA A 107 11.83 6.06 5.28
C ALA A 107 10.44 5.56 4.85
N GLY A 108 10.30 5.17 3.57
CA GLY A 108 9.09 4.54 3.04
C GLY A 108 8.73 3.24 3.76
N ALA A 109 9.70 2.36 3.98
CA ALA A 109 9.52 1.09 4.69
C ALA A 109 9.08 1.29 6.14
N ARG A 110 9.68 2.25 6.86
CA ARG A 110 9.25 2.63 8.22
C ARG A 110 7.81 3.13 8.24
N ARG A 111 7.45 4.03 7.31
CA ARG A 111 6.08 4.57 7.18
C ARG A 111 5.07 3.45 6.89
N LEU A 112 5.42 2.54 6.00
CA LEU A 112 4.59 1.39 5.61
C LEU A 112 4.34 0.43 6.78
N ASN A 113 5.38 0.08 7.53
CA ASN A 113 5.23 -0.76 8.72
C ASN A 113 4.37 -0.08 9.80
N ASN A 114 4.55 1.24 9.98
CA ASN A 114 3.75 2.00 10.94
C ASN A 114 2.27 2.11 10.53
N SER A 115 1.98 2.34 9.24
CA SER A 115 0.60 2.40 8.76
C SER A 115 -0.11 1.05 8.88
N TRP A 116 0.59 -0.06 8.59
CA TRP A 116 0.06 -1.41 8.84
C TRP A 116 -0.29 -1.62 10.32
N ARG A 117 0.64 -1.28 11.22
CA ARG A 117 0.43 -1.40 12.68
C ARG A 117 -0.78 -0.60 13.15
N LYS A 118 -0.95 0.64 12.65
CA LYS A 118 -2.08 1.51 13.01
C LYS A 118 -3.39 0.97 12.47
N PHE A 119 -3.43 0.52 11.23
CA PHE A 119 -4.61 -0.11 10.63
C PHE A 119 -5.05 -1.34 11.43
N ARG A 120 -4.13 -2.28 11.69
CA ARG A 120 -4.43 -3.53 12.45
C ARG A 120 -4.98 -3.29 13.86
N ARG A 121 -4.64 -2.15 14.48
CA ARG A 121 -5.11 -1.79 15.84
C ARG A 121 -6.40 -0.96 15.83
N THR A 122 -6.91 -0.61 14.66
CA THR A 122 -8.13 0.18 14.54
C THR A 122 -9.31 -0.77 14.42
N ALA A 123 -10.23 -0.71 15.36
CA ALA A 123 -11.45 -1.52 15.32
C ALA A 123 -12.29 -1.17 14.08
N PRO A 124 -12.89 -2.18 13.42
CA PRO A 124 -13.88 -1.93 12.37
C PRO A 124 -15.06 -1.13 12.92
N PHE A 125 -15.72 -0.39 12.03
CA PHE A 125 -16.88 0.44 12.39
C PHE A 125 -18.22 -0.29 12.22
N TRP A 126 -18.21 -1.47 11.60
CA TRP A 126 -19.38 -2.32 11.45
C TRP A 126 -19.47 -3.32 12.62
N PRO A 127 -20.68 -3.81 12.97
CA PRO A 127 -20.83 -4.88 13.95
C PRO A 127 -20.18 -6.17 13.42
N CYS A 128 -19.42 -6.84 14.28
CA CYS A 128 -18.83 -8.16 14.02
C CYS A 128 -19.84 -9.29 14.26
#